data_AF-A0A7K6WDH2-F1
#
_entry.id   AF-A0A7K6WDH2-F1
#
_cell.length_a   1.000
_cell.length_b   1.000
_cell.length_c   1.000
_cell.angle_alpha   90.00
_cell.angle_beta   90.00
_cell.angle_gamma   90.00
#
_symmetry.space_group_name_H-M   'P 1'
#
loop_
_entity.id
_entity.type
_entity.pdbx_description
1 polymer ?
#
loop_
_entity_poly.entity_id
_entity_poly.type
_entity_poly.pdbx_seq_one_letter_code
_entity_poly.pdbx_strand_id
1 'polypeptide(L)'
;MGVEGCTKCIKYLLFVFNFIFWLAGGIILGVALWLRHDSQTTNILYLQLGDKQAPNTFYVGIYILIAVGAVMMFVGFLGCYGAIQESQCLLGTFFTCLVILFACEVAAGIWGFVNKDQIAKDVKQFYDQAFQQALMAESETNNGKAVVKTFHETV
;
A
#
# COMPACT_ATOMS: atom_id res chain seq x y z
N MET A 1 -37.30 19.76 -14.35
CA MET A 1 -36.68 18.85 -15.34
C MET A 1 -35.18 19.11 -15.57
N GLY A 2 -34.58 20.23 -15.12
CA GLY A 2 -33.12 20.47 -15.27
C GLY A 2 -32.18 19.71 -14.31
N VAL A 3 -32.71 19.15 -13.22
CA VAL A 3 -31.92 18.48 -12.17
C VAL A 3 -31.64 16.99 -12.44
N GLU A 4 -32.36 16.36 -13.37
CA GLU A 4 -32.20 14.93 -13.66
C GLU A 4 -30.86 14.64 -14.35
N GLY A 5 -30.42 15.51 -15.28
CA GLY A 5 -29.13 15.40 -15.95
C GLY A 5 -27.92 15.63 -15.03
N CYS A 6 -28.01 16.62 -14.13
CA CYS A 6 -26.96 16.91 -13.16
C CYS A 6 -26.76 15.76 -12.17
N THR A 7 -27.87 15.17 -11.69
CA THR A 7 -27.84 14.03 -10.75
C THR A 7 -27.25 12.77 -11.41
N LYS A 8 -27.53 12.53 -12.70
CA LYS A 8 -26.92 11.44 -13.48
C LYS A 8 -25.41 11.63 -13.65
N CYS A 9 -24.96 12.85 -13.92
CA CYS A 9 -23.54 13.18 -14.06
C CYS A 9 -22.78 12.94 -12.75
N ILE A 10 -23.32 13.40 -11.62
CA ILE A 10 -22.74 13.18 -10.29
C ILE A 10 -22.66 11.68 -9.95
N LYS A 11 -23.71 10.90 -10.24
CA LYS A 11 -23.70 9.45 -10.04
C LYS A 11 -22.58 8.77 -10.84
N TYR A 12 -22.44 9.14 -12.11
CA TYR A 12 -21.41 8.56 -12.97
C TYR A 12 -20.00 8.94 -12.52
N LEU A 13 -19.78 10.19 -12.11
CA LEU A 13 -18.52 10.66 -11.51
C LEU A 13 -18.20 9.88 -10.22
N LEU A 14 -19.17 9.70 -9.33
CA LEU A 14 -18.99 8.92 -8.11
C LEU A 14 -18.63 7.46 -8.42
N PHE A 15 -19.28 6.85 -9.41
CA PHE A 15 -18.97 5.49 -9.84
C PHE A 15 -17.54 5.38 -10.38
N VAL A 16 -17.16 6.22 -11.35
CA VAL A 16 -15.82 6.20 -11.96
C VAL A 16 -14.73 6.46 -10.93
N PHE A 17 -14.92 7.45 -10.06
CA PHE A 17 -13.95 7.76 -9.01
C PHE A 17 -13.78 6.58 -8.05
N ASN A 18 -14.87 6.03 -7.50
CA ASN A 18 -14.79 4.86 -6.62
C ASN A 18 -14.20 3.62 -7.30
N PHE A 19 -14.44 3.46 -8.61
CA PHE A 19 -13.87 2.36 -9.38
C PHE A 19 -12.36 2.49 -9.54
N ILE A 20 -11.85 3.71 -9.72
CA ILE A 20 -10.41 3.97 -9.73
C ILE A 20 -9.79 3.68 -8.36
N PHE A 21 -10.44 4.08 -7.26
CA PHE A 21 -9.97 3.75 -5.91
C PHE A 21 -9.98 2.25 -5.64
N TRP A 22 -11.00 1.55 -6.12
CA TRP A 22 -11.08 0.09 -6.03
C TRP A 22 -9.90 -0.58 -6.74
N LEU A 23 -9.61 -0.18 -7.99
CA LEU A 23 -8.45 -0.69 -8.74
C LEU A 23 -7.12 -0.35 -8.07
N ALA A 24 -6.95 0.90 -7.60
CA ALA A 24 -5.75 1.32 -6.90
C ALA A 24 -5.54 0.51 -5.60
N GLY A 25 -6.60 0.29 -4.82
CA GLY A 25 -6.58 -0.57 -3.63
C GLY A 25 -6.20 -2.01 -3.96
N GLY A 26 -6.75 -2.56 -5.06
CA GLY A 26 -6.38 -3.88 -5.56
C GLY A 26 -4.92 -4.00 -5.99
N ILE A 27 -4.38 -2.99 -6.67
CA ILE A 27 -2.95 -2.95 -7.05
C ILE A 27 -2.07 -2.89 -5.79
N ILE A 28 -2.37 -2.01 -4.85
CA ILE A 28 -1.62 -1.86 -3.59
C ILE A 28 -1.65 -3.16 -2.79
N LEU A 29 -2.83 -3.78 -2.65
CA LEU A 29 -2.99 -5.05 -1.96
C LEU A 29 -2.25 -6.18 -2.68
N GLY A 30 -2.31 -6.23 -4.01
CA GLY A 30 -1.58 -7.20 -4.83
C GLY A 30 -0.06 -7.07 -4.66
N VAL A 31 0.47 -5.86 -4.70
CA VAL A 31 1.89 -5.59 -4.42
C VAL A 31 2.24 -5.95 -2.97
N ALA A 32 1.41 -5.61 -2.00
CA ALA A 32 1.66 -5.92 -0.60
C ALA A 32 1.65 -7.44 -0.32
N LEU A 33 0.75 -8.19 -0.95
CA LEU A 33 0.70 -9.65 -0.87
C LEU A 33 1.85 -10.31 -1.62
N TRP A 34 2.23 -9.76 -2.79
CA TRP A 34 3.43 -10.19 -3.52
C TRP A 34 4.68 -10.06 -2.63
N LEU A 35 4.85 -8.89 -2.00
CA LEU A 35 5.91 -8.61 -1.03
C LEU A 35 5.88 -9.53 0.20
N ARG A 36 4.70 -10.04 0.58
CA ARG A 36 4.54 -10.94 1.74
C ARG A 36 4.84 -12.40 1.40
N HIS A 37 4.49 -12.85 0.20
CA HIS A 37 4.42 -14.27 -0.16
C HIS A 37 5.64 -14.78 -0.91
N ASP A 38 6.26 -13.96 -1.75
CA ASP A 38 7.46 -14.39 -2.46
C ASP A 38 8.63 -14.42 -1.48
N SER A 39 9.01 -15.61 -1.01
CA SER A 39 10.13 -15.81 -0.06
C SER A 39 11.51 -15.48 -0.64
N GLN A 40 11.66 -15.48 -1.97
CA GLN A 40 12.87 -15.03 -2.66
C GLN A 40 12.85 -13.50 -2.76
N THR A 41 11.73 -12.89 -3.14
CA THR A 41 11.61 -11.42 -3.08
C THR A 41 11.69 -10.90 -1.66
N THR A 42 11.06 -11.55 -0.67
CA THR A 42 11.14 -11.14 0.75
C THR A 42 12.56 -11.22 1.27
N ASN A 43 13.37 -12.20 0.84
CA ASN A 43 14.80 -12.35 1.19
C ASN A 43 15.74 -11.48 0.36
N ILE A 44 15.50 -11.24 -0.93
CA ILE A 44 16.33 -10.35 -1.75
C ILE A 44 15.96 -8.89 -1.52
N LEU A 45 14.72 -8.58 -1.14
CA LEU A 45 14.35 -7.35 -0.46
C LEU A 45 15.00 -7.40 0.93
N TYR A 46 14.83 -8.38 1.82
CA TYR A 46 15.54 -8.38 3.13
C TYR A 46 17.07 -8.21 3.05
N LEU A 47 17.70 -8.83 2.05
CA LEU A 47 19.14 -8.82 1.80
C LEU A 47 19.53 -7.52 1.20
N GLN A 48 18.79 -7.03 0.19
CA GLN A 48 18.76 -5.62 -0.12
C GLN A 48 18.79 -4.87 1.22
N LEU A 49 17.88 -5.08 2.20
CA LEU A 49 17.47 -4.13 3.28
C LEU A 49 18.45 -3.97 4.43
N GLY A 50 19.61 -4.62 4.37
CA GLY A 50 20.62 -4.49 5.40
C GLY A 50 20.53 -5.62 6.43
N ASP A 51 21.41 -6.58 6.22
CA ASP A 51 21.69 -7.76 7.02
C ASP A 51 22.15 -7.44 8.47
N LYS A 52 21.20 -7.12 9.36
CA LYS A 52 21.30 -7.36 10.82
C LYS A 52 19.93 -7.73 11.40
N GLN A 53 19.81 -8.98 11.83
CA GLN A 53 18.82 -9.56 12.74
C GLN A 53 17.47 -8.80 12.85
N ALA A 54 16.50 -9.23 12.03
CA ALA A 54 15.11 -8.79 11.90
C ALA A 54 14.57 -7.81 12.97
N PRO A 55 14.50 -6.50 12.68
CA PRO A 55 13.61 -5.61 13.40
C PRO A 55 12.17 -5.82 12.92
N ASN A 56 11.24 -6.03 13.85
CA ASN A 56 9.80 -6.22 13.59
C ASN A 56 9.16 -5.07 12.76
N THR A 57 9.83 -3.94 12.60
CA THR A 57 9.36 -2.71 11.93
C THR A 57 9.06 -2.88 10.44
N PHE A 58 9.81 -3.69 9.69
CA PHE A 58 9.57 -3.87 8.25
C PHE A 58 8.29 -4.67 7.97
N TYR A 59 8.09 -5.76 8.72
CA TYR A 59 6.85 -6.52 8.67
C TYR A 59 5.66 -5.64 9.04
N VAL A 60 5.81 -4.78 10.06
CA VAL A 60 4.78 -3.79 10.43
C VAL A 60 4.39 -2.92 9.24
N GLY A 61 5.35 -2.42 8.45
CA GLY A 61 5.09 -1.64 7.24
C GLY A 61 4.29 -2.40 6.17
N ILE A 62 4.66 -3.66 5.88
CA ILE A 62 3.93 -4.51 4.92
C ILE A 62 2.51 -4.78 5.42
N TYR A 63 2.33 -5.09 6.70
CA TYR A 63 1.01 -5.31 7.29
C TYR A 63 0.12 -4.06 7.22
N ILE A 64 0.69 -2.87 7.42
CA ILE A 64 -0.01 -1.61 7.23
C ILE A 64 -0.43 -1.44 5.76
N LEU A 65 0.45 -1.74 4.80
CA LEU A 65 0.15 -1.64 3.38
C LEU A 65 -0.97 -2.62 2.95
N ILE A 66 -0.96 -3.84 3.49
CA ILE A 66 -2.04 -4.83 3.32
C ILE A 66 -3.36 -4.28 3.88
N ALA A 67 -3.35 -3.75 5.11
CA ALA A 67 -4.53 -3.20 5.76
C ALA A 67 -5.12 -2.02 4.98
N VAL A 68 -4.28 -1.07 4.57
CA VAL A 68 -4.69 0.11 3.78
C VAL A 68 -5.23 -0.32 2.41
N GLY A 69 -4.54 -1.21 1.69
CA GLY A 69 -5.00 -1.75 0.41
C GLY A 69 -6.34 -2.46 0.51
N ALA A 70 -6.53 -3.30 1.54
CA ALA A 70 -7.78 -4.01 1.78
C ALA A 70 -8.94 -3.07 2.11
N VAL A 71 -8.71 -2.05 2.96
CA VAL A 71 -9.71 -1.04 3.31
C VAL A 71 -10.10 -0.23 2.06
N MET A 72 -9.14 0.23 1.27
CA MET A 72 -9.43 0.96 0.02
C MET A 72 -10.21 0.11 -0.98
N MET A 73 -9.85 -1.17 -1.14
CA MET A 73 -10.56 -2.09 -2.01
C MET A 73 -12.00 -2.34 -1.49
N PHE A 74 -12.20 -2.56 -0.20
CA PHE A 74 -13.53 -2.79 0.36
C PHE A 74 -14.44 -1.55 0.25
N VAL A 75 -13.92 -0.37 0.62
CA VAL A 75 -14.66 0.90 0.55
C VAL A 75 -14.96 1.28 -0.90
N GLY A 76 -14.00 1.13 -1.81
CA GLY A 76 -14.19 1.36 -3.24
C GLY A 76 -15.25 0.43 -3.84
N PHE A 77 -15.27 -0.84 -3.43
CA PHE A 77 -16.30 -1.79 -3.86
C PHE A 77 -17.70 -1.38 -3.38
N LEU A 78 -17.85 -1.01 -2.10
CA LEU A 78 -19.12 -0.51 -1.56
C LEU A 78 -19.57 0.77 -2.27
N GLY A 79 -18.65 1.68 -2.60
CA GLY A 79 -18.94 2.89 -3.37
C GLY A 79 -19.44 2.59 -4.78
N CYS A 80 -18.79 1.66 -5.49
CA CYS A 80 -19.20 1.23 -6.83
C CYS A 80 -20.57 0.52 -6.81
N TYR A 81 -20.75 -0.43 -5.89
CA TYR A 81 -21.99 -1.20 -5.76
C TYR A 81 -23.15 -0.30 -5.32
N GLY A 82 -22.89 0.69 -4.45
CA GLY A 82 -23.89 1.65 -3.99
C GLY A 82 -24.34 2.60 -5.09
N ALA A 83 -23.42 2.99 -5.98
CA ALA A 83 -23.75 3.78 -7.15
C ALA A 83 -24.59 2.99 -8.19
N ILE A 84 -24.30 1.69 -8.37
CA ILE A 84 -25.05 0.82 -9.31
C ILE A 84 -26.44 0.46 -8.78
N GLN A 85 -26.56 0.10 -7.50
CA GLN A 85 -27.81 -0.45 -6.95
C GLN A 85 -28.88 0.62 -6.68
N GLU A 86 -28.55 1.91 -6.86
CA GLU A 86 -29.38 3.08 -6.49
C GLU A 86 -29.95 3.00 -5.05
N SER A 87 -29.38 2.13 -4.20
CA SER A 87 -29.88 1.87 -2.86
C SER A 87 -29.35 2.92 -1.91
N GLN A 88 -30.25 3.75 -1.37
CA GLN A 88 -29.90 4.77 -0.39
C GLN A 88 -29.25 4.18 0.87
N CYS A 89 -29.59 2.93 1.23
CA CYS A 89 -28.97 2.23 2.34
C CYS A 89 -27.47 1.99 2.10
N LEU A 90 -27.09 1.52 0.92
CA LEU A 90 -25.70 1.21 0.60
C LEU A 90 -24.85 2.48 0.38
N LEU A 91 -25.46 3.54 -0.15
CA LEU A 91 -24.81 4.84 -0.22
C LEU A 91 -24.63 5.45 1.20
N GLY A 92 -25.58 5.22 2.09
CA GLY A 92 -25.51 5.61 3.50
C GLY A 92 -24.41 4.89 4.27
N THR A 93 -24.23 3.58 4.05
CA THR A 93 -23.12 2.83 4.65
C THR A 93 -21.77 3.30 4.13
N PHE A 94 -21.65 3.55 2.82
CA PHE A 94 -20.44 4.15 2.23
C PHE A 94 -20.10 5.50 2.86
N PHE A 95 -21.07 6.41 2.99
CA PHE A 95 -20.87 7.70 3.63
C PHE A 95 -20.46 7.55 5.11
N THR A 96 -21.10 6.64 5.84
CA THR A 96 -20.76 6.36 7.25
C THR A 96 -19.33 5.83 7.37
N CYS A 97 -18.91 4.92 6.49
CA CYS A 97 -17.53 4.45 6.44
C CYS A 97 -16.54 5.58 6.18
N LEU A 98 -16.85 6.52 5.27
CA LEU A 98 -16.00 7.69 5.01
C LEU A 98 -15.88 8.60 6.24
N VAL A 99 -16.98 8.85 6.95
CA VAL A 99 -16.95 9.66 8.18
C VAL A 99 -16.08 9.00 9.25
N ILE A 100 -16.17 7.68 9.41
CA ILE A 100 -15.32 6.94 10.35
C ILE A 100 -13.85 7.02 9.93
N LEU A 101 -13.54 6.82 8.65
CA LEU A 101 -12.17 6.95 8.14
C LEU A 101 -11.60 8.35 8.36
N PHE A 102 -12.40 9.38 8.10
CA PHE A 102 -11.99 10.77 8.35
C PHE A 102 -11.71 11.03 9.83
N ALA A 103 -12.54 10.52 10.74
CA ALA A 103 -12.29 10.62 12.17
C ALA A 103 -11.00 9.88 12.58
N CYS A 104 -10.75 8.69 12.01
CA CYS A 104 -9.51 7.94 12.22
C CYS A 104 -8.28 8.69 11.69
N GLU A 105 -8.35 9.30 10.51
CA GLU A 105 -7.26 10.10 9.93
C GLU A 105 -6.95 11.33 10.78
N VAL A 106 -7.97 12.03 11.29
CA VAL A 106 -7.79 13.17 12.20
C VAL A 106 -7.15 12.70 13.51
N ALA A 107 -7.63 11.60 14.09
CA ALA A 107 -7.05 11.05 15.32
C ALA A 107 -5.58 10.61 15.11
N ALA A 108 -5.28 9.91 14.02
CA ALA A 108 -3.93 9.50 13.65
C ALA A 108 -3.03 10.72 13.37
N GLY A 109 -3.56 11.76 12.72
CA GLY A 109 -2.85 13.01 12.44
C GLY A 109 -2.50 13.77 13.71
N ILE A 110 -3.44 13.89 14.66
CA ILE A 110 -3.19 14.51 15.97
C ILE A 110 -2.16 13.68 16.75
N TRP A 111 -2.35 12.36 16.84
CA TRP A 111 -1.43 11.47 17.53
C TRP A 111 -0.03 11.53 16.93
N GLY A 112 0.07 11.59 15.60
CA GLY A 112 1.33 11.69 14.89
C GLY A 112 2.00 13.05 15.01
N PHE A 113 1.22 14.13 15.12
CA PHE A 113 1.76 15.45 15.40
C PHE A 113 2.34 15.55 16.82
N VAL A 114 1.64 14.99 17.81
CA VAL A 114 2.11 14.96 19.21
C VAL A 114 3.37 14.10 19.34
N ASN A 115 3.43 12.97 18.64
CA ASN A 115 4.56 12.04 18.69
C ASN A 115 5.50 12.17 17.47
N LYS A 116 5.61 13.37 16.90
CA LYS A 116 6.38 13.63 15.66
C LYS A 116 7.83 13.15 15.74
N ASP A 117 8.46 13.28 16.91
CA ASP A 117 9.86 12.88 17.10
C ASP A 117 10.04 11.36 17.10
N GLN A 118 9.02 10.63 17.56
CA GLN A 118 9.01 9.17 17.53
C GLN A 118 8.69 8.66 16.12
N ILE A 119 7.68 9.23 15.46
CA ILE A 119 7.37 8.86 14.07
C ILE A 119 8.52 9.20 13.12
N ALA A 120 9.20 10.35 13.30
CA ALA A 120 10.36 10.69 12.50
C ALA A 120 11.49 9.67 12.67
N LYS A 121 11.69 9.13 13.89
CA LYS A 121 12.65 8.05 14.14
C LYS A 121 12.20 6.75 13.48
N ASP A 122 10.93 6.37 13.61
CA ASP A 122 10.40 5.13 13.03
C ASP A 122 10.40 5.16 11.49
N VAL A 123 10.05 6.30 10.89
CA VAL A 123 10.10 6.51 9.43
C VAL A 123 11.52 6.58 8.94
N LYS A 124 12.42 7.29 9.65
CA LYS A 124 13.84 7.29 9.30
C LYS A 124 14.44 5.91 9.41
N GLN A 125 14.07 5.16 10.45
CA GLN A 125 14.48 3.78 10.59
C GLN A 125 13.92 2.94 9.45
N PHE A 126 12.63 3.07 9.09
CA PHE A 126 12.06 2.36 7.95
C PHE A 126 12.74 2.74 6.63
N TYR A 127 13.08 4.01 6.41
CA TYR A 127 13.77 4.48 5.21
C TYR A 127 15.22 4.04 5.16
N ASP A 128 15.97 4.15 6.25
CA ASP A 128 17.37 3.71 6.32
C ASP A 128 17.44 2.20 6.11
N GLN A 129 16.50 1.47 6.72
CA GLN A 129 16.27 0.08 6.43
C GLN A 129 15.99 -0.03 4.91
N ALA A 130 14.91 0.56 4.37
CA ALA A 130 14.49 0.45 2.97
C ALA A 130 15.51 0.92 1.91
N PHE A 131 16.41 1.81 2.27
CA PHE A 131 17.47 2.34 1.41
C PHE A 131 18.70 1.46 1.44
N GLN A 132 19.04 0.94 2.63
CA GLN A 132 19.91 -0.22 2.67
C GLN A 132 19.33 -1.24 1.69
N GLN A 133 17.97 -1.38 1.61
CA GLN A 133 17.25 -2.20 0.62
C GLN A 133 17.93 -2.09 -0.71
N ALA A 134 17.60 -1.04 -1.39
CA ALA A 134 17.98 -0.83 -2.76
C ALA A 134 19.49 -1.00 -3.08
N LEU A 135 20.41 -1.07 -2.11
CA LEU A 135 21.83 -1.34 -2.34
C LEU A 135 22.25 -2.84 -2.44
N MET A 136 21.74 -3.80 -1.65
CA MET A 136 22.36 -5.16 -1.67
C MET A 136 21.91 -6.16 -2.78
N ALA A 137 20.74 -6.08 -3.40
CA ALA A 137 20.40 -6.81 -4.66
C ALA A 137 21.09 -6.21 -5.87
N GLU A 138 21.52 -4.94 -5.82
CA GLU A 138 22.44 -4.42 -6.83
C GLU A 138 23.83 -5.10 -6.69
N SER A 139 24.27 -5.38 -5.46
CA SER A 139 25.50 -6.12 -5.15
C SER A 139 25.45 -7.61 -5.55
N GLU A 140 24.35 -8.32 -5.26
CA GLU A 140 24.17 -9.73 -5.69
C GLU A 140 24.23 -9.90 -7.22
N THR A 141 23.78 -8.88 -7.98
CA THR A 141 23.88 -8.85 -9.45
C THR A 141 25.34 -8.75 -9.94
N ASN A 142 26.25 -8.15 -9.15
CA ASN A 142 27.69 -8.11 -9.47
C ASN A 142 28.44 -9.38 -9.04
N ASN A 143 27.99 -10.10 -8.01
CA ASN A 143 28.58 -11.39 -7.61
C ASN A 143 28.26 -12.50 -8.62
N GLY A 144 27.11 -12.44 -9.30
CA GLY A 144 26.81 -13.32 -10.44
C GLY A 144 27.81 -13.16 -11.59
N LYS A 145 28.36 -11.96 -11.81
CA LYS A 145 29.45 -11.74 -12.79
C LYS A 145 30.77 -12.36 -12.35
N ALA A 146 31.08 -12.40 -11.06
CA ALA A 146 32.33 -12.99 -10.58
C ALA A 146 32.35 -14.52 -10.74
N VAL A 147 31.23 -15.20 -10.50
CA VAL A 147 31.09 -16.66 -10.67
C VAL A 147 31.07 -17.08 -12.15
N VAL A 148 30.45 -16.27 -13.02
CA VAL A 148 30.46 -16.52 -14.47
C VAL A 148 31.84 -16.25 -15.07
N LYS A 149 32.58 -15.25 -14.55
CA LYS A 149 33.93 -14.91 -15.04
C LYS A 149 34.98 -15.97 -14.66
N THR A 150 34.89 -16.60 -13.48
CA THR A 150 35.77 -17.73 -13.12
C THR A 150 35.48 -18.98 -13.94
N PHE A 151 34.21 -19.28 -14.26
CA PHE A 151 33.89 -20.40 -15.16
C PHE A 151 34.43 -20.21 -16.58
N HIS A 152 34.54 -18.97 -17.06
CA HIS A 152 35.01 -18.67 -18.42
C HIS A 152 36.55 -18.62 -18.56
N GLU A 153 37.30 -18.52 -17.45
CA GLU A 153 38.77 -18.58 -17.44
C GLU A 153 39.32 -20.00 -17.13
N THR A 154 38.46 -20.93 -16.72
CA THR A 154 38.87 -22.32 -16.36
C THR A 154 38.58 -23.35 -17.45
N VAL A 155 37.97 -22.93 -18.57
CA VAL A 155 37.78 -23.74 -19.80
C VAL A 155 38.71 -23.23 -20.90
#